data_AF-A0A645J6N0-F1
#
_entry.id   AF-A0A645J6N0-F1
#
_cell.length_a   1.000
_cell.length_b   1.000
_cell.length_c   1.000
_cell.angle_alpha   90.00
_cell.angle_beta   90.00
_cell.angle_gamma   90.00
#
_symmetry.space_group_name_H-M   'P 1'
#
loop_
_entity.id
_entity.type
_entity.pdbx_description
1 polymer ?
#
loop_
_entity_poly.entity_id
_entity_poly.type
_entity_poly.pdbx_seq_one_letter_code
_entity_poly.pdbx_strand_id
1 'polypeptide(L)'
;MYASLDDLMTQRNLMTKFGGAAHGKKEGMISSMVLPILRSPEYTLFDIAGYAKGAYYNLRELWREVITCKFDQTVKQLDVPVFITQGRHDQNTPPEIAKPWFDALEAPKKEWIWFEESAHSPIREEKEKWNQTIRSRVFGK
;
A
#
# COMPACT_ATOMS: atom_id res chain seq x y z
N MET A 1 -10.29 9.69 10.78
CA MET A 1 -10.66 8.26 10.59
C MET A 1 -11.97 8.25 9.83
N TYR A 2 -12.14 7.39 8.83
CA TYR A 2 -13.33 7.38 7.96
C TYR A 2 -14.59 7.04 8.77
N ALA A 3 -15.69 7.78 8.58
CA ALA A 3 -16.94 7.48 9.28
C ALA A 3 -17.73 6.38 8.56
N SER A 4 -17.51 6.20 7.25
CA SER A 4 -18.19 5.22 6.42
C SER A 4 -17.29 4.70 5.27
N LEU A 5 -17.77 3.67 4.58
CA LEU A 5 -17.16 3.18 3.34
C LEU A 5 -17.22 4.25 2.23
N ASP A 6 -18.28 5.04 2.19
CA ASP A 6 -18.45 6.11 1.20
C ASP A 6 -17.43 7.24 1.38
N ASP A 7 -17.06 7.55 2.63
CA ASP A 7 -16.00 8.52 2.93
C ASP A 7 -14.64 8.00 2.45
N LEU A 8 -14.37 6.71 2.66
CA LEU A 8 -13.18 6.06 2.12
C LEU A 8 -13.16 6.17 0.59
N MET A 9 -14.26 5.82 -0.08
CA MET A 9 -14.31 5.85 -1.55
C MET A 9 -14.14 7.27 -2.09
N THR A 10 -14.77 8.26 -1.46
CA THR A 10 -14.56 9.69 -1.77
C THR A 10 -13.09 10.05 -1.65
N GLN A 11 -12.44 9.68 -0.55
CA GLN A 11 -11.02 9.95 -0.34
C GLN A 11 -10.15 9.26 -1.40
N ARG A 12 -10.38 7.97 -1.71
CA ARG A 12 -9.66 7.22 -2.76
C ARG A 12 -9.78 7.87 -4.14
N ASN A 13 -10.98 8.38 -4.48
CA ASN A 13 -11.20 9.10 -5.72
C ASN A 13 -10.40 10.42 -5.78
N LEU A 14 -10.38 11.18 -4.68
CA LEU A 14 -9.59 12.41 -4.58
C LEU A 14 -8.10 12.13 -4.74
N MET A 15 -7.56 11.13 -4.04
CA MET A 15 -6.13 10.80 -4.16
C MET A 15 -5.75 10.29 -5.55
N THR A 16 -6.61 9.52 -6.20
CA THR A 16 -6.38 9.10 -7.58
C THR A 16 -6.35 10.30 -8.52
N LYS A 17 -7.23 11.28 -8.31
CA LYS A 17 -7.29 12.50 -9.12
C LYS A 17 -6.05 13.39 -8.92
N PHE A 18 -5.63 13.58 -7.67
CA PHE A 18 -4.59 14.53 -7.26
C PHE A 18 -3.19 13.91 -7.10
N GLY A 19 -3.02 12.61 -7.36
CA GLY A 19 -1.71 11.94 -7.36
C GLY A 19 -1.24 11.44 -5.99
N GLY A 20 -2.12 11.39 -4.99
CA GLY A 20 -1.82 10.84 -3.66
C GLY A 20 -1.85 9.31 -3.59
N ALA A 21 -2.41 8.64 -4.61
CA ALA A 21 -2.43 7.18 -4.73
C ALA A 21 -1.38 6.66 -5.72
N ALA A 22 -1.04 7.45 -6.74
CA ALA A 22 0.04 7.20 -7.69
C ALA A 22 0.59 8.57 -8.13
N HIS A 23 1.88 8.77 -7.90
CA HIS A 23 2.65 9.93 -8.30
C HIS A 23 3.24 9.68 -9.70
N GLY A 24 3.05 10.61 -10.63
CA GLY A 24 3.55 10.47 -12.01
C GLY A 24 2.59 9.81 -13.00
N LYS A 25 3.06 8.81 -13.77
CA LYS A 25 2.33 8.25 -14.93
C LYS A 25 1.01 7.62 -14.48
N LYS A 26 -0.09 8.27 -14.90
CA LYS A 26 -1.45 7.79 -14.67
C LYS A 26 -1.75 6.62 -15.59
N GLU A 27 -1.32 5.42 -15.22
CA GLU A 27 -1.88 4.20 -15.81
C GLU A 27 -3.29 4.01 -15.30
N GLY A 28 -4.25 3.91 -16.22
CA GLY A 28 -5.65 3.64 -15.87
C GLY A 28 -5.82 2.24 -15.27
N MET A 29 -6.94 2.02 -14.58
CA MET A 29 -7.29 0.71 -14.00
C MET A 29 -7.32 -0.40 -15.07
N ILE A 30 -7.70 -0.06 -16.31
CA ILE A 30 -7.73 -1.02 -17.42
C ILE A 30 -6.31 -1.49 -17.77
N SER A 31 -5.34 -0.58 -17.95
CA SER A 31 -3.99 -0.93 -18.36
C SER A 31 -3.18 -1.59 -17.23
N SER A 32 -3.42 -1.18 -15.99
CA SER A 32 -2.64 -1.63 -14.82
C SER A 32 -3.20 -2.86 -14.11
N MET A 33 -4.50 -3.14 -14.25
CA MET A 33 -5.15 -4.28 -13.58
C MET A 33 -5.86 -5.22 -14.57
N VAL A 34 -6.79 -4.71 -15.38
CA VAL A 34 -7.64 -5.58 -16.21
C VAL A 34 -6.85 -6.29 -17.31
N LEU A 35 -6.01 -5.55 -18.05
CA LEU A 35 -5.25 -6.10 -19.17
C LEU A 35 -4.22 -7.16 -18.73
N PRO A 36 -3.44 -6.95 -17.64
CA PRO A 36 -2.55 -7.99 -17.12
C PRO A 36 -3.29 -9.26 -16.69
N ILE A 37 -4.43 -9.12 -16.00
CA ILE A 37 -5.21 -10.27 -15.55
C ILE A 37 -5.78 -11.06 -16.74
N LEU A 38 -6.31 -10.38 -17.76
CA LEU A 38 -6.82 -11.04 -18.97
C LEU A 38 -5.74 -11.75 -19.79
N ARG A 39 -4.48 -11.30 -19.69
CA ARG A 39 -3.33 -11.88 -20.40
C ARG A 39 -2.60 -12.95 -19.60
N SER A 40 -2.92 -13.10 -18.32
CA SER A 40 -2.30 -14.02 -17.39
C SER A 40 -2.96 -15.40 -17.53
N PRO A 41 -2.20 -16.47 -17.83
CA PRO A 41 -2.75 -17.83 -17.89
C PRO A 41 -3.19 -18.36 -16.51
N GLU A 42 -2.86 -17.66 -15.43
CA GLU A 42 -3.15 -18.05 -14.04
C GLU A 42 -4.57 -17.70 -13.58
N TYR A 43 -5.32 -16.86 -14.31
CA TYR A 43 -6.66 -16.43 -13.92
C TYR A 43 -7.69 -16.66 -15.01
N THR A 44 -8.82 -17.28 -14.64
CA THR A 44 -10.03 -17.31 -15.48
C THR A 44 -10.88 -16.07 -15.21
N LEU A 45 -11.80 -15.74 -16.13
CA LEU A 45 -12.79 -14.67 -15.90
C LEU A 45 -13.64 -14.91 -14.65
N PHE A 46 -13.90 -16.17 -14.29
CA PHE A 46 -14.63 -16.52 -13.07
C PHE A 46 -13.83 -16.23 -11.80
N ASP A 47 -12.51 -16.37 -11.85
CA ASP A 47 -11.63 -16.01 -10.74
C ASP A 47 -11.64 -14.50 -10.48
N ILE A 48 -11.72 -13.68 -11.54
CA ILE A 48 -11.86 -12.22 -11.41
C ILE A 48 -13.18 -11.86 -10.71
N ALA A 49 -14.27 -12.48 -11.12
CA ALA A 49 -15.58 -12.26 -10.50
C ALA A 49 -15.60 -12.73 -9.04
N GLY A 50 -15.00 -13.89 -8.77
CA GLY A 50 -14.83 -14.43 -7.42
C GLY A 50 -13.98 -13.50 -6.53
N TYR A 51 -12.87 -12.99 -7.07
CA TYR A 51 -12.01 -12.01 -6.40
C TYR A 51 -12.77 -10.74 -6.06
N ALA A 52 -13.49 -10.15 -7.02
CA ALA A 52 -14.27 -8.93 -6.80
C ALA A 52 -15.35 -9.13 -5.73
N LYS A 53 -16.06 -10.26 -5.77
CA LYS A 53 -17.06 -10.63 -4.76
C LYS A 53 -16.44 -10.79 -3.37
N GLY A 54 -15.31 -11.49 -3.28
CA GLY A 54 -14.58 -11.72 -2.03
C GLY A 54 -14.00 -10.43 -1.46
N ALA A 55 -13.43 -9.56 -2.29
CA ALA A 55 -12.92 -8.26 -1.89
C ALA A 55 -14.03 -7.38 -1.29
N TYR A 56 -15.20 -7.32 -1.95
CA TYR A 56 -16.35 -6.58 -1.42
C TYR A 56 -16.88 -7.15 -0.10
N TYR A 57 -16.99 -8.48 -0.01
CA TYR A 57 -17.40 -9.15 1.22
C TYR A 57 -16.46 -8.82 2.39
N ASN A 58 -15.15 -9.02 2.20
CA ASN A 58 -14.16 -8.74 3.25
C ASN A 58 -14.14 -7.27 3.66
N LEU A 59 -14.26 -6.36 2.70
CA LEU A 59 -14.29 -4.93 2.97
C LEU A 59 -15.47 -4.54 3.87
N ARG A 60 -16.62 -5.19 3.70
CA ARG A 60 -17.81 -4.94 4.52
C ARG A 60 -17.71 -5.59 5.90
N GLU A 61 -17.34 -6.86 5.95
CA GLU A 61 -17.34 -7.63 7.20
C GLU A 61 -16.18 -7.24 8.13
N LEU A 62 -15.02 -6.86 7.60
CA LEU A 62 -13.83 -6.49 8.39
C LEU A 62 -13.68 -4.98 8.60
N TRP A 63 -14.64 -4.17 8.11
CA TRP A 63 -14.50 -2.71 8.12
C TRP A 63 -14.21 -2.18 9.51
N ARG A 64 -14.98 -2.64 10.51
CA ARG A 64 -14.91 -2.16 11.88
C ARG A 64 -13.57 -2.49 12.51
N GLU A 65 -13.10 -3.70 12.35
CA GLU A 65 -11.83 -4.19 12.86
C GLU A 65 -10.66 -3.42 12.24
N VAL A 66 -10.70 -3.18 10.93
CA VAL A 66 -9.65 -2.44 10.21
C VAL A 66 -9.57 -0.99 10.69
N ILE A 67 -10.69 -0.26 10.75
CA ILE A 67 -10.66 1.16 11.12
C ILE A 67 -10.33 1.39 12.60
N THR A 68 -10.67 0.43 13.47
CA THR A 68 -10.42 0.54 14.92
C THR A 68 -9.05 0.02 15.34
N CYS A 69 -8.32 -0.64 14.43
CA CYS A 69 -6.99 -1.16 14.72
C CYS A 69 -5.99 -0.04 15.02
N LYS A 70 -5.20 -0.22 16.09
CA LYS A 70 -4.24 0.75 16.63
C LYS A 70 -2.87 0.11 16.81
N PHE A 71 -2.05 0.14 15.76
CA PHE A 71 -0.71 -0.46 15.80
C PHE A 71 0.23 0.18 16.82
N ASP A 72 0.03 1.45 17.15
CA ASP A 72 0.71 2.15 18.25
C ASP A 72 0.44 1.53 19.64
N GLN A 73 -0.64 0.77 19.77
CA GLN A 73 -1.01 0.09 21.01
C GLN A 73 -0.73 -1.41 20.94
N THR A 74 -0.97 -2.04 19.80
CA THR A 74 -0.95 -3.51 19.65
C THR A 74 0.35 -4.05 19.08
N VAL A 75 1.14 -3.23 18.36
CA VAL A 75 2.38 -3.65 17.68
C VAL A 75 3.52 -2.73 18.09
N LYS A 76 4.03 -2.96 19.29
CA LYS A 76 5.15 -2.18 19.87
C LYS A 76 6.52 -2.81 19.62
N GLN A 77 6.57 -4.12 19.40
CA GLN A 77 7.80 -4.87 19.14
C GLN A 77 7.57 -5.90 18.03
N LEU A 78 8.59 -6.10 17.19
CA LEU A 78 8.68 -7.20 16.24
C LEU A 78 10.06 -7.85 16.37
N ASP A 79 10.10 -9.19 16.45
CA ASP A 79 11.35 -9.93 16.59
C ASP A 79 12.10 -10.15 15.26
N VAL A 80 11.71 -9.40 14.22
CA VAL A 80 12.25 -9.49 12.86
C VAL A 80 12.68 -8.11 12.35
N PRO A 81 13.65 -8.02 11.43
CA PRO A 81 14.00 -6.77 10.77
C PRO A 81 12.81 -6.16 10.02
N VAL A 82 12.63 -4.84 10.13
CA VAL A 82 11.52 -4.10 9.52
C VAL A 82 12.04 -3.07 8.53
N PHE A 83 11.63 -3.17 7.27
CA PHE A 83 11.95 -2.20 6.24
C PHE A 83 10.65 -1.66 5.64
N ILE A 84 10.45 -0.34 5.71
CA ILE A 84 9.29 0.32 5.12
C ILE A 84 9.76 1.14 3.94
N THR A 85 9.28 0.80 2.73
CA THR A 85 9.48 1.64 1.54
C THR A 85 8.29 2.57 1.40
N GLN A 86 8.51 3.87 1.59
CA GLN A 86 7.46 4.88 1.61
C GLN A 86 7.65 5.89 0.48
N GLY A 87 6.59 6.16 -0.28
CA GLY A 87 6.56 7.28 -1.21
C GLY A 87 6.34 8.62 -0.52
N ARG A 88 7.05 9.66 -0.97
CA ARG A 88 6.93 11.03 -0.44
C ARG A 88 5.53 11.63 -0.62
N HIS A 89 4.79 11.14 -1.61
CA HIS A 89 3.47 11.63 -1.99
C HIS A 89 2.31 10.71 -1.54
N ASP A 90 2.59 9.70 -0.72
CA ASP A 90 1.58 8.74 -0.27
C ASP A 90 0.57 9.40 0.68
N GLN A 91 -0.69 9.47 0.24
CA GLN A 91 -1.83 9.93 1.05
C GLN A 91 -2.78 8.77 1.42
N ASN A 92 -2.51 7.57 0.93
CA ASN A 92 -3.24 6.37 1.31
C ASN A 92 -2.82 5.90 2.71
N THR A 93 -1.50 5.91 2.96
CA THR A 93 -0.85 5.62 4.24
C THR A 93 0.10 6.77 4.57
N PRO A 94 -0.43 7.93 4.99
CA PRO A 94 0.36 9.15 5.13
C PRO A 94 1.55 8.97 6.09
N PRO A 95 2.76 9.43 5.72
CA PRO A 95 3.94 9.30 6.57
C PRO A 95 3.78 10.02 7.90
N GLU A 96 2.99 11.10 7.97
CA GLU A 96 2.71 11.85 9.20
C GLU A 96 2.05 10.97 10.28
N ILE A 97 1.38 9.89 9.88
CA ILE A 97 0.75 8.92 10.78
C ILE A 97 1.64 7.68 10.96
N ALA A 98 2.18 7.15 9.86
CA ALA A 98 2.93 5.90 9.88
C ALA A 98 4.34 6.03 10.48
N LYS A 99 5.03 7.16 10.26
CA LYS A 99 6.41 7.39 10.72
C LYS A 99 6.53 7.46 12.25
N PRO A 100 5.65 8.17 12.99
CA PRO A 100 5.68 8.15 14.45
C PRO A 100 5.54 6.74 15.04
N TRP A 101 4.65 5.91 14.49
CA TRP A 101 4.54 4.50 14.90
C TRP A 101 5.83 3.72 14.64
N PHE A 102 6.38 3.84 13.43
CA PHE A 102 7.63 3.17 13.07
C PHE A 102 8.82 3.61 13.95
N ASP A 103 8.86 4.88 14.33
CA ASP A 103 9.90 5.41 15.22
C ASP A 103 9.79 4.85 16.64
N ALA A 104 8.57 4.60 17.12
CA ALA A 104 8.31 3.96 18.41
C ALA A 104 8.48 2.43 18.38
N LEU A 105 8.38 1.79 17.21
CA LEU A 105 8.46 0.34 17.06
C LEU A 105 9.83 -0.23 17.44
N GLU A 106 9.87 -1.22 18.32
CA GLU A 106 11.09 -1.97 18.65
C GLU A 106 11.30 -3.11 17.65
N ALA A 107 12.50 -3.22 17.07
CA ALA A 107 12.86 -4.29 16.16
C ALA A 107 14.39 -4.48 16.14
N PRO A 108 14.91 -5.69 15.84
CA PRO A 108 16.36 -5.95 15.79
C PRO A 108 17.09 -5.09 14.74
N LYS A 109 16.39 -4.69 13.69
CA LYS A 109 16.82 -3.68 12.72
C LYS A 109 15.58 -3.02 12.15
N LYS A 110 15.59 -1.69 12.00
CA LYS A 110 14.51 -0.98 11.32
C LYS A 110 15.04 0.11 10.39
N GLU A 111 14.51 0.18 9.17
CA GLU A 111 14.85 1.23 8.21
C GLU A 111 13.60 1.78 7.51
N TRP A 112 13.48 3.11 7.49
CA TRP A 112 12.47 3.84 6.72
C TRP A 112 13.11 4.39 5.45
N ILE A 113 12.63 3.98 4.29
CA ILE A 113 13.27 4.26 3.01
C ILE A 113 12.36 5.11 2.15
N TRP A 114 12.84 6.30 1.82
CA TRP A 114 12.10 7.27 1.01
C TRP A 114 12.23 7.03 -0.48
N PHE A 115 11.09 7.14 -1.14
CA PHE A 115 10.92 7.18 -2.57
C PHE A 115 10.32 8.54 -2.93
N GLU A 116 11.21 9.46 -3.27
CA GLU A 116 10.91 10.89 -3.45
C GLU A 116 9.90 11.15 -4.57
N GLU A 117 9.87 10.28 -5.59
CA GLU A 117 9.01 10.45 -6.77
C GLU A 117 7.87 9.43 -6.79
N SER A 118 7.51 8.89 -5.62
CA SER A 118 6.45 7.88 -5.48
C SER A 118 5.35 8.32 -4.51
N ALA A 119 4.13 7.80 -4.73
CA ALA A 119 3.04 7.77 -3.77
C ALA A 119 2.92 6.37 -3.15
N HIS A 120 1.75 5.73 -3.26
CA HIS A 120 1.43 4.52 -2.52
C HIS A 120 2.07 3.23 -3.07
N SER A 121 2.77 3.28 -4.21
CA SER A 121 3.38 2.10 -4.80
C SER A 121 4.80 2.34 -5.32
N PRO A 122 5.79 2.58 -4.45
CA PRO A 122 7.19 2.74 -4.84
C PRO A 122 7.75 1.62 -5.73
N ILE A 123 7.31 0.37 -5.49
CA ILE A 123 7.68 -0.80 -6.30
C ILE A 123 7.30 -0.65 -7.78
N ARG A 124 6.24 0.11 -8.07
CA ARG A 124 5.74 0.36 -9.43
C ARG A 124 6.23 1.70 -9.97
N GLU A 125 6.25 2.73 -9.14
CA GLU A 125 6.53 4.11 -9.53
C GLU A 125 8.03 4.37 -9.74
N GLU A 126 8.89 3.77 -8.91
CA GLU A 126 10.35 3.87 -8.99
C GLU A 126 10.99 2.47 -9.06
N LYS A 127 10.52 1.60 -9.99
CA LYS A 127 10.83 0.16 -10.01
C LYS A 127 12.32 -0.16 -9.95
N GLU A 128 13.17 0.52 -10.72
CA GLU A 128 14.61 0.23 -10.78
C GLU A 128 15.27 0.54 -9.43
N LYS A 129 14.97 1.72 -8.89
CA LYS A 129 15.46 2.16 -7.58
C LYS A 129 14.93 1.26 -6.45
N TRP A 130 13.68 0.83 -6.53
CA TRP A 130 13.10 -0.08 -5.54
C TRP A 130 13.83 -1.42 -5.53
N ASN A 131 14.05 -2.02 -6.71
CA ASN A 131 14.81 -3.26 -6.82
C ASN A 131 16.25 -3.13 -6.29
N GLN A 132 16.93 -2.03 -6.62
CA GLN A 132 18.28 -1.77 -6.10
C GLN A 132 18.29 -1.58 -4.58
N THR A 133 17.29 -0.87 -4.05
CA THR A 133 17.12 -0.63 -2.61
C THR A 133 16.94 -1.94 -1.87
N ILE A 134 16.05 -2.82 -2.33
CA ILE A 134 15.82 -4.11 -1.69
C ILE A 134 17.06 -5.00 -1.73
N ARG A 135 17.75 -5.08 -2.88
CA ARG A 135 19.00 -5.84 -3.01
C ARG A 135 20.07 -5.36 -2.01
N SER A 136 20.31 -4.05 -1.97
CA SER A 136 21.38 -3.47 -1.15
C SER A 136 21.05 -3.38 0.35
N ARG A 137 19.82 -2.98 0.73
CA ARG A 137 19.44 -2.72 2.13
C ARG A 137 18.90 -3.94 2.86
N VAL A 138 18.11 -4.76 2.15
CA VAL A 138 17.42 -5.92 2.73
C VAL A 138 18.27 -7.19 2.58
N PHE A 139 18.75 -7.47 1.36
CA PHE A 139 19.53 -8.69 1.10
C PHE A 139 21.04 -8.54 1.24
N GLY A 140 21.57 -7.30 1.26
CA GLY A 140 23.00 -7.03 1.31
C GLY A 140 23.78 -7.53 0.08
N LYS A 141 23.13 -7.55 -1.09
CA LYS A 141 23.68 -8.03 -2.37
C LYS A 141 23.70 -6.94 -3.42
#